data_AF-A0A849Y187-F1
#
_entry.id   AF-A0A849Y187-F1
#
_cell.length_a   1.000
_cell.length_b   1.000
_cell.length_c   1.000
_cell.angle_alpha   90.00
_cell.angle_beta   90.00
_cell.angle_gamma   90.00
#
_symmetry.space_group_name_H-M   'P 1'
#
loop_
_entity.id
_entity.type
_entity.pdbx_description
1 polymer ?
#
loop_
_entity_poly.entity_id
_entity_poly.type
_entity_poly.pdbx_seq_one_letter_code
_entity_poly.pdbx_strand_id
1 'polypeptide(L)' 'MSAKHRPALTHLDARGAARMVDVGAKPVVVRTAVAEGFLRCRPATIAALRRN' A
#
# COMPACT_ATOMS: atom_id res chain seq x y z
N MET A 1 -27.01 19.60 -2.20
CA MET A 1 -26.13 18.45 -2.51
C MET A 1 -24.71 18.82 -2.13
N SER A 2 -24.27 18.54 -0.90
CA SER A 2 -22.93 18.92 -0.45
C SER A 2 -21.90 17.91 -0.98
N ALA A 3 -21.05 18.34 -1.91
CA ALA A 3 -19.94 17.54 -2.37
C ALA A 3 -18.98 17.31 -1.18
N LYS A 4 -18.89 16.06 -0.71
CA LYS A 4 -17.94 15.65 0.32
C LYS A 4 -16.52 16.06 -0.13
N HIS A 5 -15.85 16.90 0.64
CA HIS A 5 -14.46 17.28 0.41
C HIS A 5 -13.58 16.03 0.57
N ARG A 6 -13.28 15.35 -0.55
CA ARG A 6 -12.31 14.24 -0.54
C ARG A 6 -10.92 14.83 -0.35
N PRO A 7 -10.11 14.33 0.60
CA PRO A 7 -8.73 14.78 0.72
C PRO A 7 -8.01 14.56 -0.61
N ALA A 8 -7.22 15.55 -1.02
CA ALA A 8 -6.48 15.50 -2.27
C ALA A 8 -5.49 14.31 -2.27
N LEU A 9 -5.43 13.57 -3.38
CA LEU A 9 -4.51 12.46 -3.55
C LEU A 9 -3.08 13.01 -3.72
N THR A 10 -2.16 12.59 -2.86
CA THR A 10 -0.79 13.14 -2.85
C THR A 10 0.11 12.53 -3.93
N HIS A 11 -0.13 11.28 -4.33
CA HIS A 11 0.69 10.56 -5.31
C HIS A 11 0.25 10.77 -6.77
N LEU A 12 -0.78 11.60 -7.01
CA LEU A 12 -1.24 11.97 -8.35
C LEU A 12 -1.09 13.48 -8.57
N ASP A 13 -0.90 13.88 -9.82
CA ASP A 13 -0.97 15.28 -10.24
C ASP A 13 -2.41 15.70 -10.61
N ALA A 14 -2.58 16.94 -11.06
CA ALA A 14 -3.88 17.49 -11.43
C ALA A 14 -4.52 16.83 -12.67
N ARG A 15 -3.72 16.13 -13.49
CA ARG A 15 -4.17 15.37 -14.66
C ARG A 15 -4.41 13.89 -14.32
N GLY A 16 -4.16 13.48 -13.08
CA GLY A 16 -4.27 12.10 -12.61
C GLY A 16 -3.04 11.24 -12.93
N ALA A 17 -1.95 11.83 -13.42
CA ALA A 17 -0.70 11.10 -13.64
C ALA A 17 0.04 10.87 -12.31
N ALA A 18 0.70 9.72 -12.19
CA ALA A 18 1.48 9.40 -11.00
C ALA A 18 2.66 10.36 -10.84
N ARG A 19 2.91 10.79 -9.61
CA ARG A 19 4.07 11.62 -9.24
C ARG A 19 4.63 11.19 -7.89
N MET A 20 5.92 11.39 -7.70
CA MET A 20 6.54 11.25 -6.39
C MET A 20 6.24 12.49 -5.54
N VAL A 21 5.95 12.27 -4.25
CA VAL A 21 5.77 13.36 -3.30
C VAL A 21 7.14 13.79 -2.80
N ASP A 22 7.45 15.09 -2.87
CA ASP A 22 8.64 15.62 -2.21
C ASP A 22 8.51 15.48 -0.68
N VAL A 23 9.51 14.82 -0.09
CA VAL A 23 9.62 14.58 1.35
C VAL A 23 10.89 15.17 1.94
N GLY A 24 11.69 15.92 1.17
CA GLY A 24 13.01 16.42 1.58
C GLY A 24 12.97 17.35 2.79
N ALA A 25 11.89 18.11 2.95
CA ALA A 25 11.70 18.99 4.12
C ALA A 25 11.20 18.24 5.38
N LYS A 26 10.89 16.95 5.30
CA LYS A 26 10.37 16.20 6.45
C LYS A 26 11.53 15.80 7.39
N PRO A 27 11.37 15.95 8.71
CA PRO A 27 12.38 15.51 9.65
C PRO A 27 12.55 13.99 9.60
N VAL A 28 13.79 13.53 9.74
CA VAL A 28 14.10 12.11 9.83
C VAL A 28 13.64 11.61 11.21
N VAL A 29 12.77 10.60 11.21
CA VAL A 29 12.27 9.93 12.41
C VAL A 29 12.25 8.43 12.19
N VAL A 30 12.37 7.64 13.25
CA VAL A 30 12.25 6.18 13.16
C VAL A 30 10.79 5.82 12.88
N ARG A 31 10.56 5.02 11.82
CA ARG A 31 9.23 4.52 11.45
C ARG A 31 9.32 3.03 11.18
N THR A 32 8.31 2.29 11.61
CA THR A 32 8.16 0.86 11.33
C THR A 32 6.78 0.63 10.75
N ALA A 33 6.70 -0.23 9.75
CA ALA A 33 5.44 -0.70 9.18
C ALA A 33 5.50 -2.23 9.11
N VAL A 34 4.41 -2.89 9.49
CA VAL A 34 4.24 -4.34 9.39
C VAL A 34 3.02 -4.59 8.51
N ALA A 35 3.15 -5.54 7.57
CA ALA A 35 2.06 -5.97 6.71
C ALA A 35 2.03 -7.51 6.68
N GLU A 36 0.84 -8.07 6.57
CA GLU A 36 0.60 -9.50 6.36
C GLU A 36 -0.26 -9.71 5.11
N GLY A 37 -0.22 -10.93 4.58
CA GLY A 37 -1.03 -11.34 3.45
C GLY A 37 -1.36 -12.81 3.53
N PHE A 38 -2.53 -13.19 3.00
CA PHE A 38 -2.99 -14.57 3.01
C PHE A 38 -3.17 -15.07 1.57
N LEU A 39 -2.71 -16.28 1.32
CA LEU A 39 -2.97 -17.01 0.08
C LEU A 39 -4.00 -18.10 0.36
N ARG A 40 -5.17 -18.01 -0.25
CA ARG A 40 -6.15 -19.10 -0.25
C ARG A 40 -5.77 -20.11 -1.34
N CYS A 41 -5.51 -21.34 -0.96
CA CYS A 41 -5.19 -22.43 -1.89
C CYS A 41 -5.87 -23.74 -1.48
N ARG A 42 -5.75 -24.77 -2.33
CA ARG A 42 -6.27 -26.10 -2.03
C ARG A 42 -5.40 -26.77 -0.94
N PRO A 43 -5.97 -27.62 -0.06
CA PRO A 43 -5.19 -28.34 0.95
C PRO A 43 -4.03 -29.15 0.36
N ALA A 44 -4.22 -29.70 -0.86
CA ALA A 44 -3.18 -30.42 -1.58
C ALA A 44 -1.91 -29.59 -1.85
N THR A 45 -2.05 -28.28 -2.06
CA THR A 45 -0.92 -27.36 -2.26
C THR A 45 -0.08 -27.25 -0.98
N ILE A 46 -0.72 -27.07 0.18
CA ILE A 46 -0.02 -27.05 1.47
C ILE A 46 0.62 -28.41 1.78
N ALA A 47 -0.09 -29.50 1.49
CA ALA A 47 0.44 -30.84 1.70
C ALA A 47 1.68 -31.11 0.84
N ALA A 48 1.72 -30.61 -0.40
CA ALA A 48 2.88 -30.73 -1.27
C ALA A 48 4.10 -29.98 -0.74
N LEU A 49 3.92 -28.74 -0.25
CA LEU A 49 5.01 -27.95 0.32
C LEU A 49 5.65 -28.58 1.57
N ARG A 50 4.87 -29.31 2.38
CA ARG A 50 5.32 -29.93 3.63
C ARG A 50 6.08 -31.26 3.47
N ARG A 51 6.18 -31.80 2.25
CA ARG A 51 6.81 -33.11 1.98
C ARG A 51 8.27 -33.02 1.50
N ASN A 52 8.83 -31.80 1.42
CA ASN A 52 10.25 -31.55 1.20
C ASN A 52 10.95 -31.25 2.53
#